data_AF-A0A1J6HHV7-F1
#
_entry.id   AF-A0A1J6HHV7-F1
#
_cell.length_a   1.000
_cell.length_b   1.000
_cell.length_c   1.000
_cell.angle_alpha   90.00
_cell.angle_beta   90.00
_cell.angle_gamma   90.00
#
_symmetry.space_group_name_H-M   'P 1'
#
loop_
_entity.id
_entity.type
_entity.pdbx_description
1 polymer ?
#
loop_
_entity_poly.entity_id
_entity_poly.type
_entity_poly.pdbx_seq_one_letter_code
_entity_poly.pdbx_strand_id
1 'polypeptide(L)'
;MLCKKSVILILMIASWTTAEPTEGSAAPVGQSCVREYPFRKDSVPPWDIEKVEHVWDAPLGENLILVGGVDGYGWARACRARGVATDIFEGEYRDQTILYRGRFRLETSEGKTAPDDALEHFYVSNFSYPEGLILYPIVEGPPPVKTLRLVPIDAGGFMFPSTSD
;
A
#
# COMPACT_ATOMS: atom_id res chain seq x y z
N MET A 1 37.95 15.11 -64.93
CA MET A 1 36.61 14.49 -65.05
C MET A 1 36.18 14.05 -63.65
N LEU A 2 35.08 14.63 -63.15
CA LEU A 2 34.58 14.49 -61.79
C LEU A 2 33.92 13.12 -61.57
N CYS A 3 34.35 12.39 -60.54
CA CYS A 3 33.54 11.34 -59.91
C CYS A 3 33.17 11.77 -58.49
N LYS A 4 31.95 12.30 -58.36
CA LYS A 4 31.28 12.68 -57.13
C LYS A 4 30.90 11.38 -56.40
N LYS A 5 31.47 11.10 -55.23
CA LYS A 5 30.98 10.02 -54.35
C LYS A 5 30.27 10.63 -53.16
N SER A 6 28.95 10.54 -53.21
CA SER A 6 28.02 10.97 -52.17
C SER A 6 28.18 10.10 -50.93
N VAL A 7 28.40 10.74 -49.78
CA VAL A 7 28.25 10.11 -48.47
C VAL A 7 26.75 10.07 -48.18
N ILE A 8 26.15 8.88 -48.24
CA ILE A 8 24.75 8.67 -47.83
C ILE A 8 24.75 8.52 -46.31
N LEU A 9 24.36 9.58 -45.63
CA LEU A 9 24.04 9.58 -44.22
C LEU A 9 22.72 8.81 -44.05
N ILE A 10 22.78 7.58 -43.53
CA ILE A 10 21.57 6.84 -43.15
C ILE A 10 21.05 7.45 -41.86
N LEU A 11 20.10 8.38 -42.00
CA LEU A 11 19.29 8.86 -40.89
C LEU A 11 18.27 7.76 -40.57
N MET A 12 18.55 6.93 -39.56
CA MET A 12 17.55 6.07 -38.94
C MET A 12 16.55 6.99 -38.25
N ILE A 13 15.47 7.32 -38.95
CA ILE A 13 14.29 7.94 -38.35
C ILE A 13 13.64 6.81 -37.54
N ALA A 14 13.98 6.71 -36.27
CA ALA A 14 13.24 5.90 -35.32
C ALA A 14 11.84 6.55 -35.22
N SER A 15 10.92 6.06 -36.03
CA SER A 15 9.50 6.38 -35.92
C SER A 15 9.06 6.00 -34.51
N TRP A 16 8.91 7.00 -33.65
CA TRP A 16 8.12 6.87 -32.44
C TRP A 16 6.67 6.70 -32.89
N THR A 17 6.26 5.45 -33.09
CA THR A 17 4.86 5.12 -32.99
C THR A 17 4.48 5.42 -31.55
N THR A 18 3.82 6.56 -31.34
CA THR A 18 2.99 6.81 -30.17
C THR A 18 2.09 5.60 -30.01
N ALA A 19 2.45 4.72 -29.07
CA ALA A 19 1.53 3.74 -28.56
C ALA A 19 0.39 4.56 -27.94
N GLU A 20 -0.75 4.54 -28.61
CA GLU A 20 -2.01 4.99 -28.02
C GLU A 20 -2.15 4.33 -26.65
N PRO A 21 -2.61 5.05 -25.63
CA PRO A 21 -2.84 4.44 -24.33
C PRO A 21 -3.93 3.39 -24.53
N THR A 22 -3.55 2.12 -24.48
CA THR A 22 -4.51 1.03 -24.44
C THR A 22 -5.38 1.25 -23.21
N GLU A 23 -6.62 1.68 -23.44
CA GLU A 23 -7.71 1.48 -22.49
C GLU A 23 -7.68 0.00 -22.06
N GLY A 24 -7.48 -0.24 -20.77
CA GLY A 24 -7.55 -1.58 -20.20
C GLY A 24 -6.20 -2.11 -19.70
N SER A 25 -5.77 -1.58 -18.55
CA SER A 25 -5.54 -2.42 -17.37
C SER A 25 -5.20 -1.50 -16.20
N ALA A 26 -6.21 -0.82 -15.67
CA ALA A 26 -6.18 -0.56 -14.24
C ALA A 26 -6.25 -1.94 -13.61
N ALA A 27 -5.10 -2.48 -13.16
CA ALA A 27 -5.12 -3.67 -12.31
C ALA A 27 -6.18 -3.39 -11.24
N PRO A 28 -7.20 -4.25 -11.09
CA PRO A 28 -8.30 -3.98 -10.18
C PRO A 28 -7.70 -3.61 -8.83
N VAL A 29 -8.18 -2.52 -8.20
CA VAL A 29 -7.60 -1.92 -6.98
C VAL A 29 -7.36 -2.97 -5.87
N GLY A 30 -8.12 -4.07 -5.88
CA GLY A 30 -7.89 -5.21 -5.00
C GLY A 30 -6.65 -6.08 -5.28
N GLN A 31 -6.09 -6.14 -6.49
CA GLN A 31 -4.91 -6.96 -6.80
C GLN A 31 -3.59 -6.32 -6.35
N SER A 32 -3.59 -5.01 -6.11
CA SER A 32 -2.37 -4.28 -5.77
C SER A 32 -2.41 -3.64 -4.39
N CYS A 33 -3.58 -3.47 -3.77
CA CYS A 33 -3.71 -2.85 -2.45
C CYS A 33 -4.31 -3.81 -1.42
N VAL A 34 -3.99 -3.59 -0.15
CA VAL A 34 -4.65 -4.28 0.97
C VAL A 34 -6.16 -4.06 0.90
N ARG A 35 -6.91 -5.08 1.34
CA ARG A 35 -8.36 -5.07 1.33
C ARG A 35 -8.89 -5.11 2.76
N GLU A 36 -9.94 -4.35 2.99
CA GLU A 36 -10.74 -4.44 4.22
C GLU A 36 -11.46 -5.80 4.24
N TYR A 37 -11.65 -6.35 5.43
CA TYR A 37 -12.55 -7.49 5.56
C TYR A 37 -13.99 -7.05 5.25
N PRO A 38 -14.79 -7.83 4.50
CA PRO A 38 -16.18 -7.49 4.23
C PRO A 38 -17.07 -7.68 5.49
N PHE A 39 -16.91 -6.83 6.50
CA PHE A 39 -17.84 -6.70 7.63
C PHE A 39 -18.86 -5.58 7.38
N ARG A 40 -19.97 -5.63 8.13
CA ARG A 40 -21.08 -4.67 7.98
C ARG A 40 -20.65 -3.27 8.39
N LYS A 41 -21.13 -2.28 7.63
CA LYS A 41 -20.62 -0.91 7.49
C LYS A 41 -20.83 0.03 8.71
N ASP A 42 -21.16 -0.49 9.88
CA ASP A 42 -21.81 0.29 10.94
C ASP A 42 -20.89 0.60 12.15
N SER A 43 -19.58 0.46 12.02
CA SER A 43 -18.69 0.33 13.19
C SER A 43 -17.81 1.55 13.53
N VAL A 44 -17.86 2.65 12.76
CA VAL A 44 -16.98 3.81 12.98
C VAL A 44 -17.79 5.08 13.21
N PRO A 45 -17.73 5.67 14.41
CA PRO A 45 -18.35 6.96 14.63
C PRO A 45 -17.61 8.11 13.91
N PRO A 46 -18.32 9.05 13.27
CA PRO A 46 -17.71 10.21 12.59
C PRO A 46 -16.83 11.10 13.48
N TRP A 47 -17.12 11.19 14.78
CA TRP A 47 -16.37 12.04 15.72
C TRP A 47 -14.91 11.60 15.90
N ASP A 48 -14.59 10.33 15.66
CA ASP A 48 -13.22 9.85 15.77
C ASP A 48 -12.40 10.16 14.51
N ILE A 49 -13.03 10.33 13.35
CA ILE A 49 -12.37 10.83 12.13
C ILE A 49 -11.91 12.27 12.35
N GLU A 50 -12.81 13.16 12.75
CA GLU A 50 -12.50 14.58 12.98
C GLU A 50 -11.35 14.76 13.97
N LYS A 51 -11.33 13.95 15.04
CA LYS A 51 -10.27 13.95 16.03
C LYS A 51 -8.91 13.59 15.41
N VAL A 52 -8.85 12.53 14.60
CA VAL A 52 -7.61 12.09 13.96
C VAL A 52 -7.14 13.12 12.93
N GLU A 53 -8.04 13.69 12.15
CA GLU A 53 -7.71 14.77 11.21
C GLU A 53 -7.16 16.00 11.93
N HIS A 54 -7.73 16.34 13.09
CA HIS A 54 -7.25 17.44 13.92
C HIS A 54 -5.86 17.18 14.51
N VAL A 55 -5.62 15.99 15.07
CA VAL A 55 -4.30 15.62 15.65
C VAL A 55 -3.17 15.77 14.63
N TRP A 56 -3.44 15.47 13.36
CA TRP A 56 -2.43 15.48 12.29
C TRP A 56 -2.51 16.70 11.38
N ASP A 57 -3.41 17.65 11.65
CA ASP A 57 -3.70 18.82 10.81
C ASP A 57 -3.85 18.47 9.32
N ALA A 58 -4.51 17.35 9.03
CA ALA A 58 -4.64 16.82 7.68
C ALA A 58 -5.85 15.90 7.54
N PRO A 59 -6.65 16.02 6.46
CA PRO A 59 -7.77 15.11 6.24
C PRO A 59 -7.30 13.66 6.04
N LEU A 60 -8.18 12.70 6.33
CA LEU A 60 -7.99 11.31 5.93
C LEU A 60 -8.20 11.19 4.42
N GLY A 61 -7.29 10.49 3.75
CA GLY A 61 -7.47 10.18 2.33
C GLY A 61 -8.66 9.25 2.10
N GLU A 62 -9.44 9.50 1.05
CA GLU A 62 -10.63 8.72 0.69
C GLU A 62 -10.36 7.23 0.40
N ASN A 63 -9.10 6.86 0.23
CA ASN A 63 -8.65 5.51 -0.07
C ASN A 63 -8.03 4.78 1.12
N LEU A 64 -8.04 5.38 2.32
CA LEU A 64 -7.72 4.65 3.53
C LEU A 64 -8.96 3.87 3.98
N ILE A 65 -8.73 2.63 4.38
CA ILE A 65 -9.75 1.75 4.95
C ILE A 65 -9.59 1.69 6.47
N LEU A 66 -10.68 1.45 7.17
CA LEU A 66 -10.62 1.21 8.59
C LEU A 66 -9.88 -0.11 8.86
N VAL A 67 -8.99 -0.10 9.83
CA VAL A 67 -8.32 -1.29 10.37
C VAL A 67 -8.40 -1.26 11.89
N GLY A 68 -8.65 -2.40 12.52
CA GLY A 68 -8.78 -2.56 13.96
C GLY A 68 -10.18 -2.93 14.39
N GLY A 69 -10.44 -2.78 15.70
CA GLY A 69 -11.71 -3.14 16.32
C GLY A 69 -12.09 -2.17 17.45
N VAL A 70 -13.02 -2.61 18.29
CA VAL A 70 -13.62 -1.76 19.36
C VAL A 70 -12.59 -1.20 20.33
N ASP A 71 -11.55 -1.97 20.65
CA ASP A 71 -10.54 -1.60 21.65
C ASP A 71 -9.41 -0.72 21.08
N GLY A 72 -9.34 -0.57 19.76
CA GLY A 72 -8.29 0.17 19.08
C GLY A 72 -8.35 -0.02 17.57
N TYR A 73 -8.34 1.09 16.85
CA TYR A 73 -8.43 1.12 15.39
C TYR A 73 -7.71 2.34 14.82
N GLY A 74 -7.52 2.30 13.50
CA GLY A 74 -6.97 3.39 12.71
C GLY A 74 -7.38 3.26 11.25
N TRP A 75 -6.75 4.04 10.39
CA TRP A 75 -6.98 4.06 8.96
C TRP A 75 -5.70 3.69 8.25
N ALA A 76 -5.80 2.80 7.27
CA ALA A 76 -4.64 2.30 6.57
C ALA A 76 -4.86 2.20 5.07
N ARG A 77 -3.77 2.31 4.33
CA ARG A 77 -3.65 1.93 2.93
C ARG A 77 -2.25 1.40 2.71
N ALA A 78 -2.12 0.33 1.95
CA ALA A 78 -0.84 -0.14 1.45
C ALA A 78 -1.04 -0.74 0.07
N CYS A 79 -0.31 -0.25 -0.92
CA CYS A 79 -0.41 -0.67 -2.32
C CYS A 79 0.98 -1.01 -2.87
N ARG A 80 1.07 -2.06 -3.68
CA ARG A 80 2.32 -2.50 -4.30
C ARG A 80 2.94 -1.33 -5.06
N ALA A 81 4.19 -1.02 -4.72
CA ALA A 81 4.90 0.09 -5.32
C ALA A 81 5.32 -0.26 -6.75
N ARG A 82 5.23 0.70 -7.67
CA ARG A 82 5.56 0.48 -9.09
C ARG A 82 7.07 0.51 -9.29
N GLY A 83 7.59 -0.43 -10.07
CA GLY A 83 9.02 -0.45 -10.44
C GLY A 83 9.97 -0.87 -9.33
N VAL A 84 9.47 -1.51 -8.27
CA VAL A 84 10.25 -2.09 -7.17
C VAL A 84 9.89 -3.57 -6.95
N ALA A 85 10.49 -4.21 -5.96
CA ALA A 85 10.22 -5.61 -5.62
C ALA A 85 8.74 -5.84 -5.24
N THR A 86 8.21 -7.03 -5.54
CA THR A 86 6.79 -7.39 -5.42
C THR A 86 6.27 -7.43 -3.99
N ASP A 87 7.18 -7.55 -3.03
CA ASP A 87 6.96 -7.52 -1.59
C ASP A 87 6.99 -6.11 -0.99
N ILE A 88 7.24 -5.06 -1.80
CA ILE A 88 7.30 -3.67 -1.33
C ILE A 88 6.00 -2.93 -1.65
N PHE A 89 5.45 -2.30 -0.62
CA PHE A 89 4.20 -1.56 -0.65
C PHE A 89 4.43 -0.13 -0.22
N GLU A 90 3.87 0.84 -0.93
CA GLU A 90 3.75 2.22 -0.45
C GLU A 90 2.43 2.37 0.29
N GLY A 91 2.45 3.05 1.42
CA GLY A 91 1.24 3.19 2.20
C GLY A 91 1.30 4.21 3.32
N GLU A 92 0.18 4.24 4.03
CA GLU A 92 -0.07 5.08 5.18
C GLU A 92 -0.79 4.24 6.24
N TYR A 93 -0.43 4.45 7.50
CA TYR A 93 -1.27 4.10 8.64
C TYR A 93 -1.43 5.35 9.50
N ARG A 94 -2.62 5.59 10.02
CA ARG A 94 -2.91 6.74 10.86
C ARG A 94 -3.93 6.37 11.93
N ASP A 95 -3.63 6.68 13.18
CA ASP A 95 -4.59 6.76 14.28
C ASP A 95 -4.35 8.03 15.11
N GLN A 96 -4.96 8.18 16.28
CA GLN A 96 -4.77 9.35 17.14
C GLN A 96 -3.37 9.46 17.80
N THR A 97 -2.54 8.43 17.68
CA THR A 97 -1.25 8.27 18.40
C THR A 97 -0.05 8.09 17.47
N ILE A 98 -0.26 7.58 16.26
CA ILE A 98 0.79 7.22 15.32
C ILE A 98 0.33 7.60 13.91
N LEU A 99 1.22 8.26 13.19
CA LEU A 99 1.16 8.40 11.74
C LEU A 99 2.39 7.70 11.17
N TYR A 100 2.17 6.78 10.25
CA TYR A 100 3.21 6.20 9.44
C TYR A 100 2.94 6.50 7.97
N ARG A 101 3.93 7.07 7.27
CA ARG A 101 3.93 7.25 5.82
C ARG A 101 5.24 6.75 5.24
N GLY A 102 5.18 5.78 4.35
CA GLY A 102 6.37 5.21 3.76
C GLY A 102 6.12 3.85 3.15
N ARG A 103 7.19 3.04 3.10
CA ARG A 103 7.16 1.71 2.50
C ARG A 103 7.02 0.63 3.57
N PHE A 104 6.22 -0.37 3.24
CA PHE A 104 6.08 -1.60 3.96
C PHE A 104 6.72 -2.75 3.18
N ARG A 105 7.27 -3.74 3.88
CA ARG A 105 7.62 -5.05 3.30
C ARG A 105 6.61 -6.10 3.73
N LEU A 106 6.14 -6.90 2.78
CA LEU A 106 5.26 -8.04 3.05
C LEU A 106 6.08 -9.26 3.47
N GLU A 107 5.86 -9.71 4.70
CA GLU A 107 6.61 -10.79 5.32
C GLU A 107 5.66 -11.79 6.01
N THR A 108 6.13 -13.01 6.21
CA THR A 108 5.50 -13.98 7.11
C THR A 108 5.73 -13.57 8.57
N SER A 109 4.99 -14.18 9.50
CA SER A 109 5.23 -14.02 10.94
C SER A 109 6.67 -14.30 11.40
N GLU A 110 7.42 -15.09 10.63
CA GLU A 110 8.83 -15.43 10.89
C GLU A 110 9.84 -14.50 10.19
N GLY A 111 9.38 -13.43 9.54
CA GLY A 111 10.23 -12.47 8.83
C GLY A 111 10.77 -12.97 7.49
N LYS A 112 10.10 -13.93 6.86
CA LYS A 112 10.44 -14.41 5.50
C LYS A 112 9.61 -13.70 4.46
N THR A 113 10.09 -13.63 3.22
CA THR A 113 9.31 -13.13 2.08
C THR A 113 8.01 -13.92 1.94
N ALA A 114 6.90 -13.20 1.84
CA ALA A 114 5.59 -13.79 1.60
C ALA A 114 5.39 -14.18 0.12
N PRO A 115 4.43 -15.06 -0.20
CA PRO A 115 4.05 -15.35 -1.58
C PRO A 115 3.56 -14.10 -2.34
N ASP A 116 3.84 -14.03 -3.65
CA ASP A 116 3.49 -12.87 -4.49
C ASP A 116 1.96 -12.65 -4.64
N ASP A 117 1.17 -13.71 -4.47
CA ASP A 117 -0.29 -13.74 -4.55
C ASP A 117 -0.98 -13.56 -3.18
N ALA A 118 -0.21 -13.36 -2.11
CA ALA A 118 -0.71 -13.29 -0.74
C ALA A 118 -1.87 -12.30 -0.55
N LEU A 119 -1.84 -11.12 -1.18
CA LEU A 119 -2.92 -10.14 -1.01
C LEU A 119 -4.28 -10.57 -1.59
N GLU A 120 -4.33 -11.60 -2.43
CA GLU A 120 -5.60 -12.16 -2.92
C GLU A 120 -6.30 -13.02 -1.87
N HIS A 121 -5.55 -13.50 -0.89
CA HIS A 121 -5.99 -14.46 0.10
C HIS A 121 -6.07 -13.89 1.51
N PHE A 122 -5.68 -12.63 1.70
CA PHE A 122 -5.55 -12.00 3.00
C PHE A 122 -6.28 -10.65 3.06
N TYR A 123 -6.82 -10.31 4.22
CA TYR A 123 -7.36 -9.00 4.55
C TYR A 123 -6.50 -8.33 5.62
N VAL A 124 -6.47 -7.00 5.63
CA VAL A 124 -5.82 -6.27 6.72
C VAL A 124 -6.75 -6.19 7.93
N SER A 125 -6.25 -6.60 9.09
CA SER A 125 -6.99 -6.57 10.34
C SER A 125 -6.73 -5.30 11.10
N ASN A 126 -5.50 -5.09 11.58
CA ASN A 126 -5.14 -4.01 12.50
C ASN A 126 -3.67 -3.63 12.33
N PHE A 127 -3.26 -2.54 12.97
CA PHE A 127 -1.85 -2.16 13.09
C PHE A 127 -1.33 -2.53 14.49
N SER A 128 -0.09 -3.00 14.56
CA SER A 128 0.63 -3.33 15.79
C SER A 128 1.99 -2.65 15.72
N TYR A 129 2.24 -1.62 16.53
CA TYR A 129 3.54 -0.95 16.52
C TYR A 129 4.58 -1.77 17.30
N PRO A 130 5.82 -1.97 16.79
CA PRO A 130 6.34 -1.56 15.48
C PRO A 130 6.18 -2.63 14.37
N GLU A 131 5.47 -3.73 14.65
CA GLU A 131 5.33 -4.89 13.76
C GLU A 131 4.64 -4.59 12.41
N GLY A 132 3.80 -3.54 12.34
CA GLY A 132 3.13 -3.12 11.12
C GLY A 132 1.66 -3.51 11.02
N LEU A 133 1.15 -3.54 9.78
CA LEU A 133 -0.22 -4.00 9.51
C LEU A 133 -0.26 -5.53 9.54
N ILE A 134 -1.17 -6.08 10.33
CA ILE A 134 -1.37 -7.53 10.48
C ILE A 134 -2.43 -7.99 9.49
N LEU A 135 -2.10 -9.01 8.72
CA LEU A 135 -2.95 -9.60 7.69
C LEU A 135 -3.38 -11.01 8.08
N TYR A 136 -4.68 -11.26 7.99
CA TYR A 136 -5.29 -12.57 8.22
C TYR A 136 -5.81 -13.16 6.91
N PRO A 137 -5.74 -14.47 6.71
CA PRO A 137 -6.31 -15.11 5.55
C PRO A 137 -7.84 -14.98 5.57
N ILE A 138 -8.44 -14.83 4.39
CA ILE A 138 -9.87 -14.66 4.18
C ILE A 138 -10.65 -15.95 4.49
N VAL A 139 -10.00 -17.11 4.38
CA VAL A 139 -10.63 -18.41 4.64
C VAL A 139 -10.20 -18.92 6.01
N GLU A 140 -11.12 -18.89 6.98
CA GLU A 140 -10.90 -19.52 8.28
C GLU A 140 -11.05 -21.03 8.17
N GLY A 141 -9.97 -21.77 8.46
CA GLY A 141 -9.99 -23.21 8.60
C GLY A 141 -9.04 -23.65 9.69
N PRO A 142 -9.49 -24.39 10.72
CA PRO A 142 -8.57 -25.09 11.60
C PRO A 142 -7.80 -26.17 10.80
N PRO A 143 -6.47 -26.34 10.98
CA PRO A 143 -5.50 -25.56 11.77
C PRO A 143 -4.57 -24.67 10.89
N PRO A 144 -3.47 -24.11 11.45
CA PRO A 144 -3.30 -22.72 11.87
C PRO A 144 -3.48 -21.64 10.79
N VAL A 145 -3.93 -20.47 11.25
CA VAL A 145 -4.04 -19.22 10.48
C VAL A 145 -2.64 -18.59 10.38
N LYS A 146 -1.88 -18.93 9.34
CA LYS A 146 -0.62 -18.23 9.05
C LYS A 146 -0.95 -16.76 8.79
N THR A 147 -0.46 -15.86 9.62
CA THR A 147 -0.61 -14.41 9.40
C THR A 147 0.54 -13.88 8.56
N LEU A 148 0.27 -12.80 7.84
CA LEU A 148 1.29 -12.01 7.18
C LEU A 148 1.38 -10.64 7.84
N ARG A 149 2.47 -9.94 7.59
CA ARG A 149 2.74 -8.62 8.11
C ARG A 149 3.19 -7.72 6.98
N LEU A 150 2.64 -6.52 6.92
CA LEU A 150 3.25 -5.42 6.17
C LEU A 150 4.05 -4.61 7.18
N VAL A 151 5.36 -4.86 7.20
CA VAL A 151 6.31 -4.31 8.17
C VAL A 151 6.84 -2.96 7.66
N PRO A 152 6.71 -1.86 8.42
CA PRO A 152 7.32 -0.57 8.11
C PRO A 152 8.84 -0.70 7.93
N ILE A 153 9.37 -0.25 6.80
CA ILE A 153 10.83 -0.30 6.54
C ILE A 153 11.49 1.08 6.49
N ASP A 154 10.69 2.16 6.42
CA ASP A 154 11.19 3.53 6.47
C ASP A 154 11.08 4.08 7.89
N ALA A 155 12.16 4.01 8.69
CA ALA A 155 12.15 4.47 10.09
C ALA A 155 11.73 5.94 10.23
N GLY A 156 12.12 6.81 9.28
CA GLY A 156 11.72 8.22 9.26
C GLY A 156 10.27 8.46 8.82
N GLY A 157 9.53 7.41 8.45
CA GLY A 157 8.11 7.50 8.10
C GLY A 157 7.18 7.61 9.30
N PHE A 158 7.67 7.32 10.52
CA PHE A 158 6.92 7.44 11.75
C PHE A 158 6.90 8.87 12.27
N MET A 159 5.71 9.33 12.64
CA MET A 159 5.44 10.54 13.38
C MET A 159 4.55 10.19 14.57
N PHE A 160 4.79 10.87 15.68
CA PHE A 160 4.00 10.79 16.90
C PHE A 160 3.46 12.20 17.18
N PRO A 161 2.24 12.35 17.69
CA PRO A 161 1.70 13.66 17.99
C PRO A 161 2.63 14.35 18.97
N SER A 162 2.91 15.63 18.73
CA SER A 162 3.62 16.43 19.72
C SER A 162 2.79 16.42 21.00
N THR A 163 3.39 15.99 22.11
CA THR A 163 2.86 16.35 23.42
C THR A 163 3.02 17.85 23.55
N SER A 164 2.01 18.62 23.14
CA SER A 164 1.90 20.00 23.58
C SER A 164 1.66 19.96 25.09
N ASP A 165 2.68 20.36 25.84
CA ASP A 165 2.59 20.74 27.26
C ASP A 165 1.53 21.83 27.48
#